data_AF-A0A3B9I623-F1
#
_entry.id   AF-A0A3B9I623-F1
#
_cell.length_a   1.000
_cell.length_b   1.000
_cell.length_c   1.000
_cell.angle_alpha   90.00
_cell.angle_beta   90.00
_cell.angle_gamma   90.00
#
_symmetry.space_group_name_H-M   'P 1'
#
loop_
_entity.id
_entity.type
_entity.pdbx_description
1 polymer ?
#
loop_
_entity_poly.entity_id
_entity_poly.type
_entity_poly.pdbx_seq_one_letter_code
_entity_poly.pdbx_strand_id
1 'polypeptide(L)'
;CGADTQKMKYGHRGSNHPVKNLKTQRVTITSQNHGYVVIEDTLPEDFEITHINMNDFTVEGIKNESKKLMSVQFHPEASPGPGESSYIFDEFMTLL
;
A
#
# COMPACT_ATOMS: atom_id res chain seq x y z
N CYS A 1 5.60 13.16 -2.21
CA CYS A 1 4.33 13.81 -2.59
C CYS A 1 4.06 15.06 -1.74
N GLY A 2 4.44 15.12 -0.47
CA GLY A 2 4.07 16.25 0.43
C GLY A 2 2.93 15.89 1.39
N ALA A 3 2.50 14.63 1.38
CA ALA A 3 1.60 14.07 2.37
C ALA A 3 2.29 13.89 3.73
N ASP A 4 1.50 14.02 4.78
CA ASP A 4 1.92 13.78 6.15
C ASP A 4 1.81 12.30 6.52
N THR A 5 2.45 11.96 7.63
CA THR A 5 2.38 10.62 8.22
C THR A 5 2.00 10.72 9.69
N GLN A 6 1.34 9.69 10.21
CA GLN A 6 1.03 9.58 11.63
C GLN A 6 1.50 8.26 12.21
N LYS A 7 1.85 8.30 13.51
CA LYS A 7 2.21 7.10 14.27
C LYS A 7 0.94 6.32 14.62
N MET A 8 0.94 5.02 14.32
CA MET A 8 -0.13 4.13 14.70
C MET A 8 -0.04 3.73 16.17
N LYS A 9 -1.19 3.44 16.79
CA LYS A 9 -1.26 2.97 18.18
C LYS A 9 -0.51 1.65 18.38
N TYR A 10 -0.70 0.70 17.46
CA TYR A 10 -0.08 -0.63 17.52
C TYR A 10 0.69 -1.00 16.24
N GLY A 11 0.46 -0.35 15.11
CA GLY A 11 1.09 -0.70 13.82
C GLY A 11 0.57 -2.00 13.21
N HIS A 12 1.02 -2.31 12.00
CA HIS A 12 0.75 -3.57 11.31
C HIS A 12 1.99 -4.45 11.31
N ARG A 13 1.88 -5.63 11.94
CA ARG A 13 2.98 -6.58 12.15
C ARG A 13 2.44 -7.98 12.03
N GLY A 14 2.56 -8.56 10.85
CA GLY A 14 2.05 -9.90 10.59
C GLY A 14 1.96 -10.20 9.10
N SER A 15 1.63 -11.46 8.81
CA SER A 15 1.54 -11.98 7.44
C SER A 15 0.11 -12.34 7.03
N ASN A 16 -0.88 -11.75 7.69
CA ASN A 16 -2.31 -12.01 7.49
C ASN A 16 -3.14 -10.73 7.28
N HIS A 17 -2.51 -9.61 6.91
CA HIS A 17 -3.21 -8.34 6.75
C HIS A 17 -3.94 -8.28 5.39
N PRO A 18 -5.28 -8.14 5.37
CA PRO A 18 -6.05 -8.05 4.13
C PRO A 18 -5.95 -6.64 3.54
N VAL A 19 -5.42 -6.53 2.33
CA VAL A 19 -5.31 -5.27 1.60
C VAL A 19 -6.13 -5.34 0.32
N LYS A 20 -6.99 -4.35 0.11
CA LYS A 20 -7.83 -4.25 -1.09
C LYS A 20 -7.20 -3.29 -2.09
N ASN A 21 -7.01 -3.78 -3.31
CA ASN A 21 -6.69 -2.95 -4.46
C ASN A 21 -7.98 -2.24 -4.93
N LEU A 22 -8.00 -0.92 -4.91
CA LEU A 22 -9.20 -0.13 -5.21
C LEU A 22 -9.56 -0.14 -6.70
N LYS A 23 -8.57 -0.34 -7.59
CA LYS A 23 -8.81 -0.41 -9.04
C LYS A 23 -9.47 -1.73 -9.45
N THR A 24 -8.96 -2.84 -8.93
CA THR A 24 -9.42 -4.19 -9.30
C THR A 24 -10.46 -4.77 -8.36
N GLN A 25 -10.67 -4.15 -7.19
CA GLN A 25 -11.50 -4.63 -6.08
C GLN A 25 -11.02 -5.95 -5.45
N ARG A 26 -9.87 -6.47 -5.87
CA ARG A 26 -9.27 -7.69 -5.33
C ARG A 26 -8.71 -7.44 -3.93
N VAL A 27 -8.93 -8.38 -3.02
CA VAL A 27 -8.27 -8.42 -1.71
C VAL A 27 -7.11 -9.42 -1.77
N THR A 28 -5.96 -9.01 -1.25
CA THR A 28 -4.75 -9.82 -1.14
C THR A 28 -4.33 -9.87 0.32
N ILE A 29 -3.91 -11.05 0.79
CA ILE A 29 -3.29 -11.17 2.11
C ILE A 29 -1.82 -10.77 1.96
N THR A 30 -1.35 -9.87 2.83
CA THR A 30 -0.03 -9.24 2.73
C THR A 30 0.81 -9.44 3.98
N SER A 31 2.13 -9.34 3.80
CA SER A 31 3.10 -9.24 4.90
C SER A 31 3.37 -7.77 5.22
N GLN A 32 3.25 -7.40 6.48
CA GLN A 32 3.37 -6.01 6.94
C GLN A 32 4.22 -5.90 8.19
N ASN A 33 5.03 -4.84 8.27
CA ASN A 33 5.86 -4.52 9.42
C ASN A 33 6.12 -3.00 9.53
N HIS A 34 5.08 -2.21 9.74
CA HIS A 34 5.19 -0.75 9.89
C HIS A 34 4.40 -0.21 11.09
N GLY A 35 4.83 0.93 11.61
CA GLY A 35 4.21 1.62 12.75
C GLY A 35 3.73 3.05 12.44
N TYR A 36 3.88 3.48 11.19
CA TYR A 36 3.43 4.77 10.68
C TYR A 36 2.65 4.53 9.40
N VAL A 37 1.71 5.42 9.09
CA VAL A 37 0.90 5.40 7.87
C VAL A 37 0.80 6.79 7.29
N VAL A 38 0.60 6.86 5.97
CA VAL A 38 0.24 8.09 5.26
C VAL A 38 -1.16 8.53 5.67
N ILE A 39 -1.38 9.83 5.87
CA ILE A 39 -2.70 10.41 6.15
C ILE A 39 -3.38 10.73 4.82
N GLU A 40 -4.50 10.04 4.53
CA GLU A 40 -5.28 10.18 3.29
C GLU A 40 -5.61 11.64 2.95
N ASP A 41 -6.15 12.40 3.90
CA ASP A 41 -6.59 13.79 3.68
C ASP A 41 -5.45 14.77 3.38
N THR A 42 -4.19 14.35 3.54
CA THR A 42 -3.00 15.16 3.24
C THR A 42 -2.35 14.79 1.91
N LEU A 43 -2.90 13.80 1.21
CA LEU A 43 -2.39 13.37 -0.08
C LEU A 43 -2.66 14.46 -1.14
N PRO A 44 -1.65 14.89 -1.91
CA PRO A 44 -1.87 15.85 -2.99
C PRO A 44 -2.82 15.29 -4.05
N GLU A 45 -3.59 16.18 -4.70
CA GLU A 45 -4.60 15.82 -5.70
C GLU A 45 -4.05 15.04 -6.91
N ASP A 46 -2.74 15.16 -7.20
CA ASP A 46 -2.10 14.43 -8.30
C ASP A 46 -1.71 12.99 -7.95
N PHE A 47 -1.97 12.54 -6.72
CA PHE A 47 -1.80 11.16 -6.28
C PHE A 47 -3.16 10.48 -6.05
N GLU A 48 -3.26 9.23 -6.49
CA GLU A 48 -4.39 8.35 -6.20
C GLU A 48 -4.01 7.34 -5.11
N ILE A 49 -4.99 6.97 -4.27
CA ILE A 49 -4.87 5.83 -3.36
C ILE A 49 -5.17 4.57 -4.17
N THR A 50 -4.24 3.62 -4.17
CA THR A 50 -4.38 2.37 -4.93
C THR A 50 -4.78 1.20 -4.04
N HIS A 51 -4.38 1.23 -2.77
CA HIS A 51 -4.59 0.14 -1.84
C HIS A 51 -5.01 0.66 -0.46
N ILE A 52 -5.91 -0.07 0.20
CA ILE A 52 -6.37 0.21 1.57
C ILE A 52 -6.36 -1.06 2.41
N ASN A 53 -6.08 -0.92 3.69
CA ASN A 53 -6.21 -2.01 4.65
C ASN A 53 -7.70 -2.27 4.94
N MET A 54 -8.14 -3.52 4.90
CA MET A 54 -9.56 -3.84 5.11
C MET A 54 -9.95 -3.95 6.60
N ASN A 55 -8.99 -3.97 7.52
CA ASN A 55 -9.27 -4.01 8.95
C ASN A 55 -9.56 -2.62 9.53
N ASP A 56 -8.80 -1.60 9.10
CA ASP A 56 -8.84 -0.26 9.69
C ASP A 56 -8.82 0.90 8.67
N PHE A 57 -8.90 0.59 7.37
CA PHE A 57 -8.98 1.55 6.28
C PHE A 57 -7.78 2.48 6.12
N THR A 58 -6.61 2.15 6.69
CA THR A 58 -5.40 2.95 6.43
C THR A 58 -4.90 2.79 4.99
N VAL A 59 -4.23 3.82 4.48
CA VAL A 59 -3.59 3.80 3.15
C VAL A 59 -2.49 2.75 3.09
N GLU A 60 -2.57 1.88 2.09
CA GLU A 60 -1.62 0.79 1.85
C GLU A 60 -0.88 0.91 0.51
N GLY A 61 -1.23 1.90 -0.31
CA GLY A 61 -0.57 2.16 -1.58
C GLY A 61 -1.06 3.41 -2.25
N ILE A 62 -0.16 4.07 -2.96
CA ILE A 62 -0.41 5.32 -3.69
C ILE A 62 0.26 5.29 -5.07
N LYS A 63 -0.26 6.07 -6.01
CA LYS A 63 0.29 6.18 -7.37
C LYS A 63 0.14 7.60 -7.91
N ASN A 64 1.04 8.00 -8.79
CA ASN A 64 0.89 9.17 -9.64
C ASN A 64 1.22 8.77 -11.08
N GLU A 65 0.19 8.67 -11.91
CA GLU A 65 0.31 8.23 -13.31
C GLU A 65 1.17 9.17 -14.13
N SER A 66 0.97 10.49 -13.99
CA SER A 66 1.68 11.50 -14.78
C SER A 66 3.20 11.49 -14.56
N LYS A 67 3.62 11.20 -13.32
CA LYS A 67 5.03 11.13 -12.90
C LYS A 67 5.59 9.71 -12.96
N LYS A 68 4.78 8.72 -13.35
CA LYS A 68 5.13 7.29 -13.34
C LYS A 68 5.68 6.82 -11.97
N LEU A 69 5.03 7.23 -10.88
CA LEU A 69 5.42 6.87 -9.51
C LEU A 69 4.40 5.93 -8.89
N MET A 70 4.86 4.91 -8.16
CA MET A 70 4.01 4.08 -7.31
C MET A 70 4.75 3.68 -6.03
N SER A 71 3.99 3.40 -4.98
CA SER A 71 4.50 2.78 -3.76
C SER A 71 3.41 1.99 -3.05
N VAL A 72 3.82 0.95 -2.31
CA VAL A 72 2.97 0.18 -1.39
C VAL A 72 3.54 0.23 0.01
N GLN A 73 2.69 0.08 1.02
CA GLN A 73 3.06 0.13 2.44
C GLN A 73 3.38 -1.26 3.03
N PHE A 74 2.86 -2.30 2.39
CA PHE A 74 3.16 -3.71 2.68
C PHE A 74 4.41 -4.19 1.93
N HIS A 75 4.87 -5.40 2.26
CA HIS A 75 6.06 -6.04 1.68
C HIS A 75 5.65 -6.99 0.53
N PRO A 76 5.71 -6.57 -0.75
CA PRO A 76 5.35 -7.40 -1.89
C PRO A 76 6.30 -8.60 -2.09
N GLU A 77 7.54 -8.49 -1.64
CA GLU A 77 8.57 -9.55 -1.61
C GLU A 77 8.29 -10.62 -0.54
N ALA A 78 7.41 -10.30 0.42
CA ALA A 78 7.13 -11.12 1.59
C ALA A 78 8.40 -11.55 2.33
N SER A 79 8.54 -12.84 2.65
CA SER A 79 9.69 -13.44 3.33
C SER A 79 9.94 -12.94 4.77
N PRO A 80 9.11 -13.36 5.76
CA PRO A 80 8.05 -14.38 5.66
C PRO A 80 6.72 -13.80 5.17
N GLY A 81 5.80 -14.70 4.79
CA GLY A 81 4.42 -14.36 4.46
C GLY A 81 3.96 -14.82 3.07
N PRO A 82 2.73 -14.48 2.67
CA PRO A 82 2.16 -14.87 1.40
C PRO A 82 2.81 -14.11 0.23
N GLY A 83 3.11 -14.81 -0.86
CA GLY A 83 3.68 -14.22 -2.07
C GLY A 83 2.66 -13.65 -3.06
N GLU A 84 1.37 -13.58 -2.68
CA GLU A 84 0.29 -13.16 -3.60
C GLU A 84 0.41 -11.70 -4.06
N SER A 85 1.15 -10.85 -3.34
CA SER A 85 1.40 -9.45 -3.67
C SER A 85 2.59 -9.22 -4.62
N SER A 86 3.24 -10.27 -5.13
CA SER A 86 4.40 -10.14 -6.02
C SER A 86 4.09 -9.44 -7.35
N TYR A 87 2.82 -9.42 -7.79
CA TYR A 87 2.38 -8.70 -9.00
C TYR A 87 2.71 -7.20 -8.96
N ILE A 88 2.94 -6.62 -7.79
CA ILE A 88 3.38 -5.23 -7.63
C ILE A 88 4.71 -4.98 -8.36
N PHE A 89 5.60 -5.98 -8.42
CA PHE A 89 6.84 -5.87 -9.20
C PHE A 89 6.56 -5.80 -10.70
N ASP A 90 5.61 -6.58 -11.21
CA ASP A 90 5.20 -6.50 -12.62
C ASP A 90 4.58 -5.14 -12.92
N GLU A 91 3.73 -4.61 -12.04
CA GLU A 91 3.18 -3.25 -12.18
C GLU A 91 4.29 -2.19 -12.23
N PHE A 92 5.29 -2.29 -11.34
CA PHE A 92 6.44 -1.39 -11.35
C PHE A 92 7.21 -1.45 -12.67
N MET A 93 7.42 -2.66 -13.22
CA MET A 93 8.10 -2.81 -14.51
C MET A 93 7.33 -2.16 -15.67
N THR A 94 6.00 -2.03 -15.60
CA THR A 94 5.21 -1.30 -16.61
C THR A 94 5.42 0.22 -16.59
N LEU A 95 6.03 0.77 -15.53
CA LEU A 95 6.33 2.19 -15.40
C LEU A 95 7.67 2.59 -16.04
N LEU A 96 8.56 1.63 -16.32
CA LEU A 96 9.83 1.90 -17.02
C LEU A 96 9.56 2.29 -18.48
#